data_AF-A0A961E7L6-F1
#
_entry.id   AF-A0A961E7L6-F1
#
_cell.length_a   1.000
_cell.length_b   1.000
_cell.length_c   1.000
_cell.angle_alpha   90.00
_cell.angle_beta   90.00
_cell.angle_gamma   90.00
#
_symmetry.space_group_name_H-M   'P 1'
#
loop_
_entity.id
_entity.type
_entity.pdbx_description
1 polymer ?
#
loop_
_entity_poly.entity_id
_entity_poly.type
_entity_poly.pdbx_seq_one_letter_code
_entity_poly.pdbx_strand_id
1 'polypeptide(L)' 'MLRWRGLEDIPADWGRCVVTIGVFDGVHRGHAQLINSATAAAKDRGIPSVLMTFDPHPT' A
#
# COMPACT_ATOMS: atom_id res chain seq x y z
N MET A 1 7.30 -0.45 -9.81
CA MET A 1 6.46 0.03 -8.70
C MET A 1 6.55 1.53 -8.65
N LEU A 2 5.42 2.24 -8.55
CA LEU A 2 5.40 3.70 -8.37
C LEU A 2 5.63 4.04 -6.90
N ARG A 3 6.24 5.18 -6.60
CA ARG A 3 6.47 5.67 -5.23
C ARG A 3 6.15 7.15 -5.17
N TRP A 4 5.41 7.53 -4.14
CA TRP A 4 5.03 8.90 -3.83
C TRP A 4 5.47 9.24 -2.41
N ARG A 5 5.80 10.51 -2.14
CA ARG A 5 6.13 10.99 -0.80
C ARG A 5 5.13 12.08 -0.44
N GLY A 6 4.11 11.70 0.32
CA GLY A 6 2.97 12.56 0.61
C GLY A 6 1.78 12.26 -0.30
N LEU A 7 0.62 12.79 0.08
CA LEU A 7 -0.63 12.60 -0.68
C LEU A 7 -0.67 13.51 -1.92
N GLU A 8 0.02 14.63 -1.87
CA GLU A 8 0.16 15.63 -2.92
C GLU A 8 0.85 15.10 -4.19
N ASP A 9 1.71 14.09 -4.05
CA ASP A 9 2.42 13.44 -5.15
C ASP A 9 1.54 12.43 -5.91
N ILE A 10 0.38 12.06 -5.35
CA ILE A 10 -0.53 11.08 -5.96
C ILE A 10 -1.30 11.76 -7.10
N PRO A 11 -1.28 11.22 -8.33
CA PRO A 11 -2.05 11.78 -9.44
C PRO A 11 -3.54 11.89 -9.09
N ALA A 12 -4.13 13.05 -9.38
CA ALA A 12 -5.55 13.32 -9.08
C ALA A 12 -6.50 12.32 -9.77
N ASP A 13 -6.07 11.71 -10.87
CA ASP A 13 -6.79 10.74 -11.68
C ASP A 13 -6.40 9.28 -11.39
N TRP A 14 -5.70 9.00 -10.29
CA TRP A 14 -5.24 7.64 -9.93
C TRP A 14 -6.36 6.58 -9.88
N GLY A 15 -7.54 6.98 -9.41
CA GLY A 15 -8.72 6.11 -9.35
C GLY A 15 -8.75 5.14 -8.17
N ARG A 16 -9.52 4.06 -8.30
CA ARG A 16 -9.77 3.07 -7.24
C ARG A 16 -8.57 2.14 -7.04
N CYS A 17 -8.26 1.80 -5.79
CA CYS A 17 -7.24 0.81 -5.45
C CYS A 17 -7.65 0.01 -4.19
N VAL A 18 -6.96 -1.10 -3.95
CA VAL A 18 -6.92 -1.74 -2.62
C VAL A 18 -5.69 -1.24 -1.91
N VAL A 19 -5.85 -0.72 -0.69
CA VAL A 19 -4.74 -0.20 0.11
C VAL A 19 -4.48 -1.07 1.33
N THR A 20 -3.20 -1.33 1.62
CA THR A 20 -2.73 -1.82 2.92
C THR A 20 -1.90 -0.73 3.59
N ILE A 21 -2.13 -0.50 4.89
CA ILE A 21 -1.55 0.61 5.63
C ILE A 21 -0.84 0.08 6.87
N GLY A 22 0.40 0.52 7.10
CA GLY A 22 1.19 0.11 8.25
C GLY A 22 2.62 0.60 8.18
N VAL A 23 3.37 0.51 9.27
CA VAL A 23 4.80 0.88 9.27
C VAL A 23 5.60 -0.06 8.37
N PHE A 24 5.25 -1.35 8.33
CA PHE A 24 5.94 -2.36 7.53
C PHE A 24 7.45 -2.50 7.82
N ASP A 25 7.93 -2.07 8.99
CA ASP A 25 9.32 -2.27 9.39
C ASP A 25 9.65 -3.77 9.49
N GLY A 26 10.78 -4.18 8.91
CA GLY A 26 11.23 -5.57 8.85
C GLY A 26 10.40 -6.55 8.00
N VAL A 27 9.23 -6.16 7.46
CA VAL A 27 8.36 -6.97 6.57
C VAL A 27 8.28 -8.46 6.96
N HIS A 28 8.02 -8.74 8.25
CA HIS A 28 7.93 -10.11 8.76
C HIS A 28 6.69 -10.86 8.25
N ARG A 29 6.49 -12.12 8.68
CA ARG A 29 5.40 -12.99 8.17
C ARG A 29 4.00 -12.37 8.29
N GLY A 30 3.70 -11.69 9.39
CA GLY A 30 2.45 -10.92 9.52
C GLY A 30 2.28 -9.82 8.47
N HIS A 31 3.32 -9.02 8.20
CA HIS A 31 3.29 -8.04 7.11
C HIS A 31 3.10 -8.70 5.74
N ALA A 32 3.80 -9.81 5.49
CA ALA A 32 3.63 -10.56 4.25
C ALA A 32 2.18 -11.04 4.06
N GLN A 33 1.50 -11.46 5.13
CA GLN A 33 0.08 -11.81 5.07
C GLN A 33 -0.80 -10.62 4.67
N LEU A 34 -0.61 -9.45 5.27
CA LEU A 34 -1.36 -8.24 4.93
C LEU A 34 -1.15 -7.82 3.46
N ILE A 35 0.09 -7.83 2.99
CA ILE A 35 0.46 -7.50 1.61
C ILE A 35 -0.16 -8.51 0.64
N ASN A 36 -0.10 -9.81 0.95
CA ASN A 36 -0.68 -10.86 0.12
C ASN A 36 -2.21 -10.75 0.05
N SER A 37 -2.89 -10.45 1.16
CA SER A 37 -4.33 -10.22 1.15
C SER A 37 -4.73 -9.00 0.31
N ALA A 38 -3.98 -7.90 0.40
CA ALA A 38 -4.26 -6.70 -0.39
C ALA A 38 -4.03 -6.94 -1.90
N THR A 39 -2.93 -7.59 -2.26
CA THR A 39 -2.61 -7.91 -3.67
C THR A 39 -3.60 -8.90 -4.28
N ALA A 40 -4.03 -9.93 -3.54
CA ALA A 40 -5.08 -10.84 -3.99
C ALA A 40 -6.40 -10.10 -4.22
N ALA A 41 -6.84 -9.30 -3.25
CA ALA A 41 -8.10 -8.55 -3.36
C ALA A 41 -8.08 -7.47 -4.44
N ALA A 42 -6.91 -6.91 -4.77
CA ALA A 42 -6.71 -5.99 -5.88
C ALA A 42 -6.84 -6.72 -7.23
N LYS A 43 -6.20 -7.89 -7.33
CA LYS A 43 -6.25 -8.77 -8.51
C LYS A 43 -7.69 -9.21 -8.81
N ASP A 44 -8.44 -9.64 -7.81
CA ASP A 44 -9.83 -10.09 -7.98
C ASP A 44 -10.76 -8.99 -8.48
N ARG A 45 -10.44 -7.72 -8.17
CA ARG A 45 -11.20 -6.54 -8.60
C ARG A 45 -10.68 -5.90 -9.87
N GLY A 46 -9.53 -6.35 -10.40
CA GLY A 46 -8.88 -5.73 -11.56
C GLY A 46 -8.42 -4.29 -11.32
N ILE A 47 -8.06 -3.94 -10.08
CA ILE A 47 -7.59 -2.59 -9.70
C ILE A 47 -6.19 -2.64 -9.07
N PRO A 48 -5.44 -1.53 -8.99
CA PRO A 48 -4.12 -1.51 -8.36
C PRO A 48 -4.13 -1.87 -6.87
N SER A 49 -3.04 -2.48 -6.39
CA SER A 49 -2.72 -2.61 -4.96
C SER A 49 -1.73 -1.52 -4.56
N VAL A 50 -1.99 -0.86 -3.42
CA VAL A 50 -1.17 0.23 -2.88
C VAL A 50 -0.74 -0.14 -1.46
N LEU A 51 0.53 0.12 -1.14
CA LEU A 51 1.05 0.07 0.22
C LEU A 51 1.31 1.51 0.67
N MET A 52 0.68 1.90 1.78
CA MET A 52 0.96 3.16 2.46
C MET A 52 1.76 2.86 3.71
N THR A 53 2.90 3.52 3.85
CA THR A 53 3.78 3.44 5.01
C THR A 53 4.11 4.83 5.53
N PHE A 54 4.75 4.88 6.68
CA PHE A 54 5.05 6.08 7.44
C PHE A 54 6.57 6.27 7.51
N ASP A 55 7.01 7.47 7.15
CA ASP A 55 8.39 7.92 7.32
C ASP A 55 8.34 9.41 7.71
N PRO A 56 8.90 9.81 8.88
CA PRO A 56 9.56 8.97 9.87
C PRO A 56 8.61 7.99 10.58
N HIS A 57 9.18 7.06 11.34
CA HIS A 57 8.41 6.11 12.14
C HIS A 57 7.46 6.86 13.10
N PRO A 58 6.17 6.51 13.15
CA PRO A 58 5.23 7.12 14.09
C PRO A 58 5.51 6.63 15.51
N THR A 59 5.78 7.54 16.44
CA THR A 59 5.82 7.27 17.89
C THR A 59 4.54 7.69 18.56
#